data_AF-A0A2D6ITP8-F1
#
_entry.id   AF-A0A2D6ITP8-F1
#
_cell.length_a   1.000
_cell.length_b   1.000
_cell.length_c   1.000
_cell.angle_alpha   90.00
_cell.angle_beta   90.00
_cell.angle_gamma   90.00
#
_symmetry.space_group_name_H-M   'P 1'
#
loop_
_entity.id
_entity.type
_entity.pdbx_description
1 polymer ?
#
loop_
_entity_poly.entity_id
_entity_poly.type
_entity_poly.pdbx_seq_one_letter_code
_entity_poly.pdbx_strand_id
1 'polypeptide(L)'
;MVKNNALRGPACLILAAALTAYSGMAIAAKPLTLRPGMTGVPDLGAIKCETFADMYPNGPTGMSQAVLTWAQGYFYGLTAKTTDEILAQLPEKSSWDFDTLTGHIIIFCEEHPEVPLPVAVKDLWSVMNADNRTER
;
A
#
# COMPACT_ATOMS: atom_id res chain seq x y z
N MET A 1 73.99 -11.70 32.06
CA MET A 1 73.54 -10.49 32.78
C MET A 1 72.15 -10.16 32.25
N VAL A 2 71.08 -10.62 32.95
CA VAL A 2 70.00 -9.82 33.57
C VAL A 2 69.11 -9.07 32.57
N LYS A 3 67.77 -9.09 32.54
CA LYS A 3 66.64 -9.89 33.09
C LYS A 3 65.38 -9.44 32.30
N ASN A 4 64.44 -10.37 32.14
CA ASN A 4 63.00 -10.27 31.87
C ASN A 4 62.28 -8.92 32.07
N ASN A 5 61.25 -8.69 31.24
CA ASN A 5 59.90 -8.21 31.57
C ASN A 5 59.03 -8.27 30.30
N ALA A 6 57.74 -8.61 30.25
CA ALA A 6 56.80 -9.34 31.11
C ALA A 6 55.52 -9.45 30.25
N LEU A 7 55.25 -10.60 29.62
CA LEU A 7 53.94 -10.87 29.00
C LEU A 7 53.09 -11.58 30.06
N ARG A 8 52.32 -10.78 30.81
CA ARG A 8 51.27 -11.25 31.71
C ARG A 8 49.94 -10.68 31.23
N GLY A 9 49.03 -11.57 30.88
CA GLY A 9 47.63 -11.27 30.67
C GLY A 9 46.88 -12.57 30.41
N PRO A 10 46.35 -13.24 31.45
CA PRO A 10 45.50 -14.39 31.26
C PRO A 10 44.07 -13.93 30.98
N ALA A 11 43.36 -14.79 30.24
CA ALA A 11 41.94 -15.06 30.40
C ALA A 11 40.99 -13.87 30.27
N CYS A 12 40.26 -13.80 29.16
CA CYS A 12 38.81 -13.99 29.25
C CYS A 12 38.22 -14.26 27.86
N LEU A 13 37.99 -15.55 27.61
CA LEU A 13 36.90 -16.00 26.75
C LEU A 13 35.58 -15.43 27.30
N ILE A 14 35.01 -14.42 26.64
CA ILE A 14 33.57 -14.13 26.72
C ILE A 14 33.13 -13.91 25.26
N LEU A 15 32.89 -15.02 24.56
CA LEU A 15 31.55 -15.49 24.21
C LEU A 15 30.60 -14.37 23.78
N ALA A 16 30.42 -14.32 22.47
CA ALA A 16 29.28 -13.77 21.77
C ALA A 16 27.95 -14.17 22.43
N ALA A 17 27.20 -13.19 22.95
CA ALA A 17 25.76 -13.30 23.20
C ALA A 17 25.20 -11.93 23.63
N ALA A 18 25.10 -10.97 22.72
CA ALA A 18 24.41 -9.70 23.01
C ALA A 18 23.64 -9.13 21.82
N LEU A 19 23.16 -9.97 20.89
CA LEU A 19 22.36 -9.51 19.74
C LEU A 19 21.03 -10.25 19.53
N THR A 20 20.61 -11.13 20.43
CA THR A 20 19.37 -11.92 20.27
C THR A 20 18.36 -11.59 21.36
N ALA A 21 17.89 -10.34 21.42
CA ALA A 21 16.71 -9.99 22.22
C ALA A 21 16.01 -8.74 21.70
N TYR A 22 15.87 -8.60 20.38
CA TYR A 22 14.73 -7.85 19.82
C TYR A 22 13.67 -8.88 19.44
N SER A 23 13.09 -9.50 20.48
CA SER A 23 11.82 -10.21 20.36
C SER A 23 10.80 -9.15 19.98
N GLY A 24 10.57 -8.99 18.67
CA GLY A 24 9.47 -8.21 18.16
C GLY A 24 8.23 -8.68 18.89
N MET A 25 7.65 -7.82 19.72
CA MET A 25 6.30 -8.01 20.21
C MET A 25 5.43 -7.97 18.96
N ALA A 26 5.15 -9.14 18.38
CA ALA A 26 4.02 -9.30 17.50
C ALA A 26 2.80 -9.09 18.39
N ILE A 27 2.39 -7.82 18.52
CA ILE A 27 1.08 -7.48 19.06
C ILE A 27 0.12 -8.14 18.08
N ALA A 28 -0.47 -9.26 18.47
CA ALA A 28 -1.62 -9.82 17.79
C ALA A 28 -2.68 -8.71 17.80
N ALA A 29 -2.81 -8.00 16.68
CA ALA A 29 -3.82 -6.97 16.53
C ALA A 29 -5.17 -7.62 16.81
N LYS A 30 -5.89 -7.11 17.80
CA LYS A 30 -7.25 -7.59 18.07
C LYS A 30 -8.07 -7.42 16.78
N PRO A 31 -8.88 -8.43 16.40
CA PRO A 31 -9.72 -8.31 15.21
C PRO A 31 -10.55 -7.02 15.32
N LEU A 32 -10.56 -6.24 14.25
CA LEU A 32 -11.24 -4.95 14.20
C LEU A 32 -12.74 -5.16 14.40
N THR A 33 -13.25 -4.88 15.59
CA THR A 33 -14.68 -4.90 15.87
C THR A 33 -15.30 -3.59 15.38
N LEU A 34 -16.04 -3.66 14.28
CA LEU A 34 -16.79 -2.52 13.75
C LEU A 34 -17.89 -2.10 14.73
N ARG A 35 -18.15 -0.79 14.86
CA ARG A 35 -19.25 -0.29 15.70
C ARG A 35 -20.61 -0.69 15.11
N PRO A 36 -21.65 -0.91 15.93
CA PRO A 36 -23.00 -1.10 15.42
C PRO A 36 -23.40 0.03 14.46
N GLY A 37 -23.87 -0.30 13.25
CA GLY A 37 -24.17 0.66 12.18
C GLY A 37 -23.04 0.90 11.16
N MET A 38 -21.83 0.38 11.39
CA MET A 38 -20.73 0.37 10.41
C MET A 38 -20.76 -0.85 9.48
N THR A 39 -21.87 -1.61 9.46
CA THR A 39 -22.03 -2.83 8.63
C THR A 39 -22.47 -2.53 7.19
N GLY A 40 -22.64 -1.25 6.82
CA GLY A 40 -23.32 -0.83 5.60
C GLY A 40 -22.44 -0.25 4.48
N VAL A 41 -21.16 -0.01 4.73
CA VAL A 41 -20.21 0.42 3.69
C VAL A 41 -19.10 -0.62 3.65
N PRO A 42 -18.99 -1.43 2.59
CA PRO A 42 -17.89 -2.35 2.48
C PRO A 42 -16.59 -1.57 2.55
N ASP A 43 -15.67 -2.05 3.38
CA ASP A 43 -14.29 -1.61 3.30
C ASP A 43 -13.79 -1.93 1.89
N LEU A 44 -13.64 -0.90 1.05
CA LEU A 44 -13.17 -1.04 -0.33
C LEU A 44 -11.81 -1.76 -0.37
N GLY A 45 -11.03 -1.68 0.71
CA GLY A 45 -9.76 -2.41 0.82
C GLY A 45 -9.89 -3.91 1.02
N ALA A 46 -11.10 -4.42 1.32
CA ALA A 46 -11.34 -5.82 1.68
C ALA A 46 -12.29 -6.54 0.72
N ILE A 47 -12.90 -5.86 -0.26
CA ILE A 47 -13.81 -6.48 -1.22
C ILE A 47 -13.08 -6.98 -2.47
N LYS A 48 -13.73 -7.95 -3.13
CA LYS A 48 -13.34 -8.39 -4.47
C LYS A 48 -13.86 -7.43 -5.54
N CYS A 49 -13.23 -7.49 -6.70
CA CYS A 49 -13.64 -6.77 -7.88
C CYS A 49 -15.06 -7.15 -8.34
N GLU A 50 -15.47 -8.41 -8.24
CA GLU A 50 -16.86 -8.85 -8.49
C GLU A 50 -17.87 -8.05 -7.65
N THR A 51 -17.64 -7.97 -6.34
CA THR A 51 -18.50 -7.20 -5.43
C THR A 51 -18.50 -5.71 -5.76
N PHE A 52 -17.33 -5.16 -6.11
CA PHE A 52 -17.24 -3.76 -6.51
C PHE A 52 -17.98 -3.48 -7.82
N ALA A 53 -17.83 -4.33 -8.84
CA ALA A 53 -18.47 -4.20 -10.13
C ALA A 53 -20.00 -4.30 -10.02
N ASP A 54 -20.51 -5.18 -9.16
CA ASP A 54 -21.96 -5.27 -8.88
C ASP A 54 -22.49 -4.01 -8.16
N MET A 55 -21.70 -3.47 -7.25
CA MET A 55 -22.04 -2.27 -6.48
C MET A 55 -21.89 -0.98 -7.28
N TYR A 56 -20.98 -0.91 -8.25
CA TYR A 56 -20.68 0.34 -8.94
C TYR A 56 -21.91 0.95 -9.67
N PRO A 57 -22.69 0.20 -10.48
CA PRO A 57 -23.88 0.73 -11.14
C PRO A 57 -25.12 0.80 -10.21
N ASN A 58 -25.16 -0.01 -9.14
CA ASN A 58 -26.35 -0.17 -8.28
C ASN A 58 -26.18 0.45 -6.88
N GLY A 59 -25.01 1.01 -6.60
CA GLY A 59 -24.61 1.47 -5.28
C GLY A 59 -25.16 2.83 -4.92
N PRO A 60 -24.85 3.32 -3.71
CA PRO A 60 -25.21 4.67 -3.32
C PRO A 60 -24.58 5.69 -4.26
N THR A 61 -25.29 6.80 -4.51
CA THR A 61 -24.74 7.94 -5.23
C THR A 61 -23.37 8.31 -4.66
N GLY A 62 -22.36 8.42 -5.52
CA GLY A 62 -20.99 8.77 -5.12
C GLY A 62 -20.00 7.60 -5.02
N MET A 63 -20.34 6.38 -5.47
CA MET A 63 -19.38 5.25 -5.52
C MET A 63 -18.09 5.58 -6.31
N SER A 64 -18.20 6.33 -7.42
CA SER A 64 -17.04 6.81 -8.19
C SER A 64 -16.12 7.70 -7.33
N GLN A 65 -16.69 8.58 -6.50
CA GLN A 65 -15.91 9.41 -5.60
C GLN A 65 -15.31 8.59 -4.45
N ALA A 66 -16.05 7.63 -3.92
CA ALA A 66 -15.59 6.77 -2.84
C ALA A 66 -14.37 5.92 -3.27
N VAL A 67 -14.43 5.31 -4.46
CA VAL A 67 -13.31 4.50 -4.96
C VAL A 67 -12.08 5.34 -5.25
N LEU A 68 -12.23 6.54 -5.81
CA LEU A 68 -11.09 7.44 -5.98
C LEU A 68 -10.52 7.94 -4.66
N THR A 69 -11.36 8.29 -3.69
CA THR A 69 -10.89 8.74 -2.37
C THR A 69 -10.07 7.64 -1.69
N TRP A 70 -10.52 6.40 -1.82
CA TRP A 70 -9.78 5.24 -1.34
C TRP A 70 -8.45 5.07 -2.10
N ALA A 71 -8.47 5.16 -3.43
CA ALA A 71 -7.27 5.09 -4.27
C ALA A 71 -6.26 6.20 -3.96
N GLN A 72 -6.71 7.43 -3.70
CA GLN A 72 -5.88 8.55 -3.25
C GLN A 72 -5.16 8.20 -1.93
N GLY A 73 -5.87 7.65 -0.96
CA GLY A 73 -5.28 7.18 0.30
C GLY A 73 -4.23 6.08 0.08
N TYR A 74 -4.51 5.15 -0.83
CA TYR A 74 -3.56 4.11 -1.23
C TYR A 74 -2.29 4.71 -1.87
N PHE A 75 -2.42 5.63 -2.84
CA PHE A 75 -1.29 6.29 -3.49
C PHE A 75 -0.47 7.13 -2.51
N TYR A 76 -1.13 7.85 -1.61
CA TYR A 76 -0.44 8.60 -0.56
C TYR A 76 0.33 7.68 0.37
N GLY A 77 -0.25 6.54 0.78
CA GLY A 77 0.45 5.54 1.58
C GLY A 77 1.69 4.95 0.90
N LEU A 78 1.67 4.83 -0.43
CA LEU A 78 2.80 4.32 -1.22
C LEU A 78 3.89 5.36 -1.49
N THR A 79 3.51 6.60 -1.73
CA THR A 79 4.39 7.61 -2.35
C THR A 79 4.64 8.84 -1.48
N ALA A 80 3.85 9.02 -0.42
CA ALA A 80 3.74 10.27 0.35
C ALA A 80 3.39 11.50 -0.50
N LYS A 81 2.71 11.30 -1.64
CA LYS A 81 2.21 12.35 -2.53
C LYS A 81 0.71 12.28 -2.70
N THR A 82 0.07 13.42 -2.87
CA THR A 82 -1.34 13.49 -3.26
C THR A 82 -1.52 13.07 -4.71
N THR A 83 -2.74 12.72 -5.10
CA THR A 83 -3.03 12.41 -6.51
C THR A 83 -2.82 13.61 -7.41
N ASP A 84 -3.14 14.83 -6.96
CA ASP A 84 -2.84 16.05 -7.72
C ASP A 84 -1.34 16.23 -7.97
N GLU A 85 -0.50 15.96 -6.96
CA GLU A 85 0.96 16.01 -7.10
C GLU A 85 1.50 14.91 -8.02
N ILE A 86 0.85 13.75 -8.07
CA ILE A 86 1.18 12.67 -9.01
C ILE A 86 0.81 13.11 -10.42
N LEU A 87 -0.42 13.58 -10.64
CA LEU A 87 -0.94 14.00 -11.92
C LEU A 87 -0.15 15.19 -12.51
N ALA A 88 0.26 16.15 -11.68
CA ALA A 88 1.08 17.28 -12.09
C ALA A 88 2.49 16.88 -12.59
N GLN A 89 2.94 15.64 -12.33
CA GLN A 89 4.21 15.11 -12.83
C GLN A 89 4.03 14.28 -14.10
N LEU A 90 2.79 13.99 -14.50
CA LEU A 90 2.51 13.32 -15.76
C LEU A 90 2.62 14.32 -16.92
N PRO A 91 2.88 13.83 -18.14
CA PRO A 91 2.91 14.69 -19.32
C PRO A 91 1.66 15.56 -19.43
N GLU A 92 1.82 16.80 -19.90
CA GLU A 92 0.72 17.79 -20.05
C GLU A 92 -0.41 17.30 -20.98
N LYS A 93 -0.16 16.23 -21.75
CA LYS A 93 -1.12 15.55 -22.63
C LYS A 93 -1.73 14.27 -22.03
N SER A 94 -1.38 13.90 -20.80
CA SER A 94 -1.92 12.70 -20.18
C SER A 94 -3.44 12.85 -20.01
N SER A 95 -4.20 11.85 -20.44
CA SER A 95 -5.67 11.89 -20.47
C SER A 95 -6.29 11.62 -19.09
N TRP A 96 -5.52 11.79 -18.01
CA TRP A 96 -5.94 11.40 -16.67
C TRP A 96 -6.81 12.49 -16.04
N ASP A 97 -8.08 12.17 -15.88
CA ASP A 97 -9.12 12.93 -15.20
C ASP A 97 -9.94 11.99 -14.31
N PHE A 98 -10.98 12.51 -13.66
CA PHE A 98 -11.80 11.72 -12.75
C PHE A 98 -12.43 10.49 -13.44
N ASP A 99 -12.92 10.66 -14.66
CA ASP A 99 -13.66 9.63 -15.40
C ASP A 99 -12.72 8.53 -15.90
N THR A 100 -11.53 8.90 -16.38
CA THR A 100 -10.53 7.93 -16.83
C THR A 100 -9.88 7.18 -15.67
N LEU A 101 -9.62 7.83 -14.53
CA LEU A 101 -9.10 7.17 -13.32
C LEU A 101 -10.10 6.16 -12.76
N THR A 102 -11.39 6.53 -12.65
CA THR A 102 -12.44 5.61 -12.19
C THR A 102 -12.71 4.52 -13.20
N GLY A 103 -12.79 4.88 -14.48
CA GLY A 103 -13.00 3.97 -15.61
C GLY A 103 -11.97 2.85 -15.62
N HIS A 104 -10.69 3.16 -15.42
CA HIS A 104 -9.62 2.16 -15.34
C HIS A 104 -9.88 1.11 -14.25
N ILE A 105 -10.27 1.54 -13.05
CA ILE A 105 -10.53 0.63 -11.91
C ILE A 105 -11.73 -0.27 -12.21
N ILE A 106 -12.79 0.28 -12.80
CA ILE A 106 -14.02 -0.46 -13.10
C ILE A 106 -13.74 -1.51 -14.18
N ILE A 107 -13.12 -1.10 -15.30
CA ILE A 107 -12.78 -2.00 -16.41
C ILE A 107 -11.89 -3.13 -15.90
N PHE A 108 -10.85 -2.81 -15.14
CA PHE A 108 -10.00 -3.84 -14.54
C PHE A 108 -10.80 -4.81 -13.68
N CYS A 109 -11.74 -4.31 -12.86
CA CYS A 109 -12.55 -5.18 -12.01
C CYS A 109 -13.58 -6.02 -12.77
N GLU A 110 -14.09 -5.54 -13.90
CA GLU A 110 -14.95 -6.34 -14.80
C GLU A 110 -14.16 -7.47 -15.47
N GLU A 111 -12.89 -7.23 -15.81
CA GLU A 111 -12.00 -8.22 -16.43
C GLU A 111 -11.40 -9.23 -15.43
N HIS A 112 -11.30 -8.85 -14.15
CA HIS A 112 -10.67 -9.65 -13.08
C HIS A 112 -11.56 -9.76 -11.83
N PRO A 113 -12.76 -10.38 -11.92
CA PRO A 113 -13.73 -10.40 -10.83
C PRO A 113 -13.21 -11.06 -9.54
N GLU A 114 -12.30 -12.02 -9.65
CA GLU A 114 -11.82 -12.83 -8.54
C GLU A 114 -10.81 -12.12 -7.63
N VAL A 115 -10.18 -11.04 -8.10
CA VAL A 115 -9.10 -10.37 -7.36
C VAL A 115 -9.66 -9.30 -6.40
N PRO A 116 -8.93 -8.95 -5.32
CA PRO A 116 -9.29 -7.84 -4.45
C PRO A 116 -9.24 -6.49 -5.18
N LEU A 117 -10.16 -5.58 -4.87
CA LEU A 117 -10.18 -4.20 -5.41
C LEU A 117 -8.84 -3.44 -5.24
N PRO A 118 -8.07 -3.60 -4.14
CA PRO A 118 -6.72 -3.03 -4.05
C PRO A 118 -5.77 -3.40 -5.20
N VAL A 119 -5.98 -4.54 -5.86
CA VAL A 119 -5.18 -4.96 -7.02
C VAL A 119 -5.48 -4.07 -8.23
N ALA A 120 -6.73 -3.72 -8.47
CA ALA A 120 -7.12 -2.79 -9.54
C ALA A 120 -6.52 -1.40 -9.34
N VAL A 121 -6.51 -0.91 -8.09
CA VAL A 121 -5.88 0.38 -7.76
C VAL A 121 -4.35 0.32 -7.91
N LYS A 122 -3.73 -0.80 -7.56
CA LYS A 122 -2.30 -1.01 -7.81
C LYS A 122 -1.98 -1.07 -9.30
N ASP A 123 -2.85 -1.66 -10.11
CA ASP A 123 -2.72 -1.68 -11.57
C ASP A 123 -2.78 -0.26 -12.14
N LEU A 124 -3.79 0.53 -11.76
CA LEU A 124 -3.90 1.95 -12.12
C LEU A 124 -2.60 2.71 -11.80
N TRP A 125 -2.06 2.55 -10.59
CA TRP A 125 -0.76 3.15 -10.22
C TRP A 125 0.37 2.73 -11.16
N SER A 126 0.41 1.46 -11.54
CA SER A 126 1.47 0.91 -12.39
C SER A 126 1.43 1.52 -13.79
N VAL A 127 0.23 1.73 -14.34
CA VAL A 127 0.03 2.38 -15.65
C VAL A 127 0.40 3.86 -15.59
N MET A 128 -0.15 4.62 -14.64
CA MET A 128 0.18 6.05 -14.47
C MET A 128 1.68 6.28 -14.30
N ASN A 129 2.35 5.41 -13.54
CA ASN A 129 3.79 5.50 -13.31
C ASN A 129 4.63 5.05 -14.52
N ALA A 130 4.09 4.21 -15.41
CA ALA A 130 4.74 3.85 -16.67
C ALA A 130 4.72 5.03 -17.66
N ASP A 131 3.60 5.73 -17.78
CA ASP A 131 3.46 6.92 -18.63
C ASP A 131 4.48 8.01 -18.26
N ASN A 132 4.78 8.16 -16.97
CA ASN A 132 5.81 9.10 -16.48
C ASN A 132 7.23 8.74 -16.96
N ARG A 133 7.51 7.47 -17.29
CA ARG A 133 8.85 7.03 -17.69
C ARG A 133 9.11 7.09 -19.19
N THR A 134 8.09 7.03 -20.03
CA THR A 134 8.26 6.94 -21.49
C THR A 134 8.69 8.24 -22.17
N GLU A 135 8.67 9.38 -21.46
CA GLU A 135 9.06 10.69 -21.99
C GLU A 135 10.39 11.23 -21.42
N ARG A 136 11.13 10.43 -20.64
CA ARG A 136 12.49 10.76 -20.16
C ARG A 136 13.54 10.10 -21.03
#